data_AF-A0A943RMI8-F1
#
_entry.id   AF-A0A943RMI8-F1
#
_cell.length_a   1.000
_cell.length_b   1.000
_cell.length_c   1.000
_cell.angle_alpha   90.00
_cell.angle_beta   90.00
_cell.angle_gamma   90.00
#
_symmetry.space_group_name_H-M   'P 1'
#
loop_
_entity.id
_entity.type
_entity.pdbx_description
1 polymer ?
#
loop_
_entity_poly.entity_id
_entity_poly.type
_entity_poly.pdbx_seq_one_letter_code
_entity_poly.pdbx_strand_id
1 'polypeptide(L)' 'MNQSMKYLTPKMPITEIERQRAEEAEEQNIDLYEAIAGLFEEVMGLTEKVSSLESKIKQIEGGQAK' A
#
# COMPACT_ATOMS: atom_id res chain seq x y z
N MET A 1 40.74 -20.80 24.29
CA MET A 1 40.43 -20.28 22.94
C MET A 1 39.06 -20.81 22.56
N ASN A 2 38.18 -19.91 22.11
CA ASN A 2 36.73 -20.07 22.10
C ASN A 2 36.26 -21.21 21.19
N GLN A 3 35.23 -21.95 21.64
CA GLN A 3 34.67 -23.14 20.99
C GLN A 3 34.16 -22.80 19.57
N SER A 4 34.64 -23.56 18.58
CA SER A 4 34.10 -23.74 17.22
C SER A 4 33.07 -22.71 16.72
N MET A 5 33.53 -21.54 16.28
CA MET A 5 32.71 -20.66 15.43
C MET A 5 32.54 -21.34 14.06
N LYS A 6 31.38 -21.95 13.82
CA LYS A 6 31.03 -22.48 12.50
C LYS A 6 30.63 -21.30 11.61
N TYR A 7 31.53 -20.84 10.76
CA TYR A 7 31.19 -19.85 9.74
C TYR A 7 30.08 -20.42 8.86
N LEU A 8 28.93 -19.75 8.85
CA LEU A 8 27.87 -20.04 7.88
C LEU A 8 28.34 -19.50 6.53
N THR A 9 29.03 -20.32 5.76
CA THR A 9 29.32 -19.99 4.37
C THR A 9 28.00 -19.99 3.61
N PRO A 10 27.59 -18.86 3.01
CA PRO A 10 26.37 -18.82 2.22
C PRO A 10 26.46 -19.80 1.05
N LYS A 11 25.34 -20.44 0.70
CA LYS A 11 25.27 -21.39 -0.43
C LYS A 11 25.37 -20.69 -1.80
N MET A 12 25.25 -19.38 -1.84
CA MET A 12 25.30 -18.53 -3.03
C MET A 12 26.28 -17.37 -2.81
N PRO A 13 26.88 -16.79 -3.87
CA PRO A 13 27.69 -15.59 -3.75
C PRO A 13 26.93 -14.45 -3.07
N ILE A 14 27.60 -13.66 -2.22
CA ILE A 14 26.97 -12.54 -1.51
C ILE A 14 26.33 -11.55 -2.48
N THR A 15 26.97 -11.28 -3.61
CA THR A 15 26.46 -10.40 -4.67
C THR A 15 25.12 -10.86 -5.24
N GLU A 16 24.92 -12.19 -5.33
CA GLU A 16 23.67 -12.77 -5.81
C GLU A 16 22.56 -12.65 -4.76
N ILE A 17 22.91 -12.81 -3.47
CA ILE A 17 21.98 -12.59 -2.36
C ILE A 17 21.54 -11.12 -2.29
N GLU A 18 22.47 -10.19 -2.48
CA GLU A 18 22.17 -8.75 -2.52
C GLU A 18 21.27 -8.39 -3.70
N ARG A 19 21.55 -8.95 -4.88
CA ARG A 19 20.72 -8.79 -6.08
C ARG A 19 19.29 -9.29 -5.84
N GLN A 20 19.13 -10.52 -5.37
CA GLN A 20 17.81 -11.10 -5.10
C GLN A 20 17.01 -10.28 -4.09
N ARG A 21 17.66 -9.82 -3.01
CA ARG A 21 16.99 -8.96 -2.02
C ARG A 21 16.57 -7.62 -2.59
N ALA A 22 17.37 -7.04 -3.49
CA ALA A 22 17.02 -5.80 -4.16
C ALA A 22 15.83 -5.99 -5.11
N GLU A 23 15.83 -7.08 -5.89
CA GLU A 23 14.73 -7.45 -6.79
C GLU A 23 13.44 -7.73 -6.01
N GLU A 24 13.50 -8.50 -4.92
CA GLU A 24 12.34 -8.78 -4.03
C GLU A 24 11.78 -7.48 -3.41
N ALA A 25 12.66 -6.57 -2.97
CA ALA A 25 12.23 -5.29 -2.42
C ALA A 25 11.62 -4.38 -3.50
N GLU A 26 12.13 -4.42 -4.73
CA GLU A 26 11.57 -3.68 -5.85
C GLU A 26 10.16 -4.18 -6.20
N GLU A 27 9.96 -5.50 -6.30
CA GLU A 27 8.65 -6.11 -6.54
C GLU A 27 7.64 -5.75 -5.44
N GLN A 28 8.04 -5.88 -4.16
CA GLN A 28 7.20 -5.46 -3.03
C GLN A 28 6.86 -3.97 -3.08
N ASN A 29 7.79 -3.12 -3.50
CA ASN A 29 7.52 -1.69 -3.64
C ASN A 29 6.48 -1.42 -4.75
N ILE A 30 6.57 -2.13 -5.88
CA ILE A 30 5.59 -2.03 -6.97
C ILE A 30 4.20 -2.40 -6.46
N ASP A 31 4.06 -3.56 -5.81
CA ASP A 31 2.79 -4.02 -5.23
C ASP A 31 2.20 -2.99 -4.24
N LEU A 32 3.05 -2.40 -3.40
CA LEU A 32 2.62 -1.36 -2.46
C LEU A 32 2.14 -0.10 -3.18
N TYR A 33 2.82 0.34 -4.23
CA TYR A 33 2.40 1.49 -5.01
C TYR A 33 1.07 1.25 -5.73
N GLU A 34 0.85 0.05 -6.28
CA GLU A 34 -0.42 -0.34 -6.89
C GLU A 34 -1.56 -0.36 -5.86
N ALA A 35 -1.32 -0.93 -4.68
CA ALA A 35 -2.30 -0.94 -3.60
C ALA A 35 -2.66 0.49 -3.13
N ILE A 36 -1.66 1.37 -3.01
CA ILE A 36 -1.88 2.78 -2.66
C ILE A 36 -2.70 3.50 -3.74
N ALA A 37 -2.42 3.26 -5.02
CA ALA A 37 -3.18 3.84 -6.12
C ALA A 37 -4.66 3.42 -6.06
N GLY A 38 -4.94 2.13 -5.85
CA GLY A 38 -6.30 1.62 -5.67
C GLY A 38 -7.03 2.27 -4.49
N LEU A 39 -6.35 2.44 -3.35
CA LEU A 39 -6.92 3.15 -2.19
C LEU A 39 -7.26 4.61 -2.51
N PHE A 40 -6.44 5.31 -3.30
CA PHE A 40 -6.76 6.68 -3.71
C PHE A 40 -8.02 6.75 -4.59
N GLU A 41 -8.18 5.81 -5.52
CA GLU A 41 -9.39 5.72 -6.35
C GLU A 41 -10.64 5.46 -5.49
N GLU A 42 -10.56 4.56 -4.51
CA GLU A 42 -11.66 4.31 -3.58
C GLU A 42 -12.02 5.57 -2.75
N VAL A 43 -11.01 6.28 -2.24
CA VAL A 43 -11.20 7.53 -1.48
C VAL A 43 -11.87 8.60 -2.35
N MET A 44 -11.48 8.72 -3.62
CA MET A 44 -12.12 9.63 -4.57
C MET A 44 -13.60 9.27 -4.77
N GLY A 45 -13.90 7.99 -5.02
CA GLY A 45 -15.27 7.52 -5.18
C GLY A 45 -16.14 7.75 -3.94
N LEU A 46 -15.58 7.55 -2.75
CA LEU A 46 -16.25 7.86 -1.49
C LEU A 46 -16.51 9.37 -1.34
N THR A 47 -15.54 10.21 -1.69
CA THR A 47 -15.66 11.68 -1.62
C THR A 47 -16.79 12.20 -2.52
N GLU A 48 -16.88 11.68 -3.74
CA GLU A 48 -17.96 12.02 -4.68
C GLU A 48 -19.33 11.59 -4.13
N LYS A 49 -19.41 10.37 -3.58
CA LYS A 49 -20.64 9.84 -2.98
C LYS A 49 -21.09 10.67 -1.79
N VAL A 50 -20.17 11.06 -0.89
CA VAL A 50 -20.46 11.95 0.24
C VAL A 50 -20.99 13.28 -0.26
N SER A 51 -20.34 13.91 -1.24
CA SER A 51 -20.78 15.20 -1.81
C SER A 51 -22.20 15.11 -2.42
N SER A 52 -22.51 13.99 -3.09
CA SER A 52 -23.84 13.71 -3.63
C SER A 52 -24.89 13.56 -2.52
N LEU A 53 -24.56 12.83 -1.45
CA LEU A 53 -25.45 12.65 -0.30
C LEU A 53 -25.70 13.96 0.43
N GLU A 54 -24.67 14.76 0.69
CA GLU A 54 -24.82 16.09 1.30
C GLU A 54 -25.75 16.99 0.50
N SER A 55 -25.63 16.96 -0.84
CA SER A 55 -26.51 17.73 -1.73
C SER A 55 -27.97 17.28 -1.62
N LYS A 56 -28.21 15.97 -1.55
CA LYS A 56 -29.56 15.39 -1.37
C LYS A 56 -30.14 15.74 0.00
N ILE A 57 -29.35 15.67 1.05
CA ILE A 57 -29.77 16.04 2.42
C ILE A 57 -30.22 17.51 2.45
N LYS A 58 -29.42 18.43 1.89
CA LYS A 58 -29.79 19.85 1.80
C LYS A 58 -31.10 20.09 1.06
N GLN A 59 -31.37 19.34 -0.01
CA GLN A 59 -32.64 19.44 -0.74
C GLN A 59 -33.83 18.97 0.08
N ILE A 60 -33.67 17.88 0.84
CA ILE A 60 -34.72 17.33 1.70
C ILE A 60 -34.99 18.29 2.87
N GLU A 61 -33.94 18.70 3.59
CA GLU A 61 -34.05 19.60 4.74
C GLU A 61 -34.64 20.97 4.33
N GLY A 62 -34.19 21.53 3.19
CA GLY A 62 -34.74 22.78 2.65
C GLY A 62 -36.16 22.64 2.10
N GLY A 63 -36.56 21.44 1.68
CA GLY A 63 -37.91 21.14 1.19
C GLY A 63 -38.92 20.85 2.30
N GLN A 64 -38.47 20.43 3.49
CA GLN A 64 -39.32 20.19 4.66
C GLN A 64 -39.67 21.47 5.44
N ALA A 65 -39.04 22.60 5.12
CA ALA A 65 -39.29 23.89 5.78
C ALA A 65 -40.45 24.72 5.18
N LYS A 66 -41.39 24.09 4.45
CA LYS A 66 -42.57 24.76 3.86
C LYS A 66 -43.88 24.13 4.31
#